data_AF-A0A4R3UKT0-F1
#
_entry.id   AF-A0A4R3UKT0-F1
#
_cell.length_a   1.000
_cell.length_b   1.000
_cell.length_c   1.000
_cell.angle_alpha   90.00
_cell.angle_beta   90.00
_cell.angle_gamma   90.00
#
_symmetry.space_group_name_H-M   'P 1'
#
loop_
_entity.id
_entity.type
_entity.pdbx_description
1 polymer ?
#
loop_
_entity_poly.entity_id
_entity_poly.type
_entity_poly.pdbx_seq_one_letter_code
_entity_poly.pdbx_strand_id
1 'polypeptide(L)'
;MTEPEVSVPAIMRNYHEVLRNDLAKVLAPRAAGGDLAGFAAAWKDYVHAIAVHAAMEDGVAGAGGGITTMLDRYFDGAVDAALFRAEHADEHELQAAVTRAASRDATALRDAWGAYRICAEAHLLHEEDVMMPLVARLPKEGKAALFADWCVSAGVAHGGFEDFIAHGVASLAAYGSAKNSPAGATRVFVHSLKTVSTPAQWVRFQPIVCAAAGADVWAAVTAEVPSLA
;
A
#
# COMPACT_ATOMS: atom_id res chain seq x y z
N MET A 1 30.32 -5.51 3.26
CA MET A 1 29.57 -4.42 2.58
C MET A 1 28.56 -3.89 3.57
N THR A 2 28.34 -2.58 3.63
CA THR A 2 27.29 -1.98 4.46
C THR A 2 25.95 -2.11 3.75
N GLU A 3 24.88 -2.47 4.46
CA GLU A 3 23.54 -2.57 3.88
C GLU A 3 23.07 -1.20 3.34
N PRO A 4 22.22 -1.17 2.30
CA PRO A 4 21.59 0.06 1.82
C PRO A 4 20.79 0.76 2.92
N GLU A 5 20.77 2.10 2.90
CA GLU A 5 19.95 2.89 3.83
C GLU A 5 18.45 2.57 3.68
N VAL A 6 17.73 2.58 4.81
CA VAL A 6 16.30 2.33 4.84
C VAL A 6 15.53 3.61 4.51
N SER A 7 14.66 3.53 3.51
CA SER A 7 13.61 4.53 3.32
C SER A 7 12.39 4.15 4.17
N VAL A 8 12.32 4.64 5.41
CA VAL A 8 11.19 4.38 6.33
C VAL A 8 9.82 4.64 5.68
N PRO A 9 9.59 5.73 4.93
CA PRO A 9 8.28 5.98 4.30
C PRO A 9 7.88 4.97 3.23
N ALA A 10 8.78 4.08 2.80
CA ALA A 10 8.48 3.12 1.76
C ALA A 10 7.39 2.10 2.14
N ILE A 11 7.12 1.88 3.44
CA ILE A 11 5.99 1.04 3.86
C ILE A 11 4.65 1.58 3.33
N MET A 12 4.50 2.90 3.25
CA MET A 12 3.34 3.56 2.63
C MET A 12 3.57 3.77 1.14
N ARG A 13 4.67 4.44 0.76
CA ARG A 13 4.90 4.88 -0.61
C ARG A 13 4.99 3.74 -1.62
N ASN A 14 5.65 2.62 -1.27
CA ASN A 14 5.71 1.50 -2.21
C ASN A 14 4.37 0.77 -2.29
N TYR A 15 3.44 0.95 -1.35
CA TYR A 15 2.10 0.43 -1.50
C TYR A 15 1.32 1.19 -2.57
N HIS A 16 1.59 2.47 -2.82
CA HIS A 16 1.01 3.18 -3.98
C HIS A 16 1.48 2.56 -5.30
N GLU A 17 2.70 2.01 -5.34
CA GLU A 17 3.18 1.24 -6.51
C GLU A 17 2.45 -0.12 -6.63
N VAL A 18 2.11 -0.77 -5.51
CA VAL A 18 1.24 -1.96 -5.49
C VAL A 18 -0.13 -1.63 -6.07
N LEU A 19 -0.77 -0.55 -5.59
CA LEU A 19 -2.08 -0.11 -6.07
C LEU A 19 -2.03 0.22 -7.57
N ARG A 20 -0.99 0.92 -8.05
CA ARG A 20 -0.80 1.18 -9.50
C ARG A 20 -0.61 -0.12 -10.30
N ASN A 21 0.13 -1.09 -9.77
CA ASN A 21 0.26 -2.40 -10.41
C ASN A 21 -1.09 -3.11 -10.49
N ASP A 22 -1.89 -3.10 -9.43
CA ASP A 22 -3.20 -3.73 -9.43
C ASP A 22 -4.14 -3.06 -10.44
N LEU A 23 -4.21 -1.73 -10.43
CA LEU A 23 -5.03 -0.98 -11.35
C LEU A 23 -4.66 -1.26 -12.81
N ALA A 24 -3.36 -1.17 -13.16
CA ALA A 24 -2.92 -1.22 -14.55
C ALA A 24 -2.65 -2.63 -15.08
N LYS A 25 -2.11 -3.53 -14.26
CA LYS A 25 -1.58 -4.85 -14.68
C LYS A 25 -2.50 -6.01 -14.29
N VAL A 26 -3.36 -5.82 -13.28
CA VAL A 26 -4.24 -6.89 -12.79
C VAL A 26 -5.69 -6.64 -13.21
N LEU A 27 -6.28 -5.52 -12.79
CA LEU A 27 -7.71 -5.24 -12.94
C LEU A 27 -8.06 -4.75 -14.34
N ALA A 28 -7.29 -3.81 -14.91
CA ALA A 28 -7.60 -3.26 -16.23
C ALA A 28 -7.65 -4.31 -17.36
N PRO A 29 -6.69 -5.26 -17.49
CA PRO A 29 -6.76 -6.30 -18.52
C PRO A 29 -8.00 -7.21 -18.36
N ARG A 30 -8.39 -7.51 -17.12
CA ARG A 30 -9.56 -8.36 -16.82
C ARG A 30 -10.88 -7.66 -17.18
N ALA A 31 -11.01 -6.38 -16.81
CA ALA A 31 -12.15 -5.57 -17.18
C ALA A 31 -12.27 -5.40 -18.71
N ALA A 32 -11.15 -5.13 -19.39
CA ALA A 32 -11.12 -4.98 -20.84
C ALA A 32 -11.47 -6.30 -21.57
N GLY A 33 -10.97 -7.43 -21.05
CA GLY A 33 -11.25 -8.76 -21.58
C GLY A 33 -12.65 -9.30 -21.25
N GLY A 34 -13.42 -8.63 -20.37
CA GLY A 34 -14.72 -9.11 -19.91
C GLY A 34 -14.63 -10.35 -18.98
N ASP A 35 -13.47 -10.56 -18.36
CA ASP A 35 -13.25 -11.64 -17.38
C ASP A 35 -13.88 -11.27 -16.03
N LEU A 36 -15.20 -11.45 -15.91
CA LEU A 36 -15.94 -11.09 -14.71
C LEU A 36 -15.47 -11.86 -13.46
N ALA A 37 -15.22 -13.16 -13.62
CA ALA A 37 -14.84 -14.02 -12.49
C ALA A 37 -13.43 -13.70 -11.99
N GLY A 38 -12.46 -13.59 -12.91
CA GLY A 38 -11.11 -13.20 -12.56
C GLY A 38 -11.02 -11.76 -12.06
N PHE A 39 -11.83 -10.84 -12.61
CA PHE A 39 -11.92 -9.48 -12.08
C PHE A 39 -12.47 -9.49 -10.66
N ALA A 40 -13.58 -10.17 -10.39
CA ALA A 40 -14.21 -10.18 -9.06
C ALA A 40 -13.28 -10.75 -7.98
N ALA A 41 -12.50 -11.80 -8.31
CA ALA A 41 -11.50 -12.36 -7.41
C ALA A 41 -10.39 -11.33 -7.09
N ALA A 42 -9.75 -10.77 -8.12
CA ALA A 42 -8.70 -9.77 -7.93
C ALA A 42 -9.19 -8.48 -7.26
N TRP A 43 -10.43 -8.08 -7.56
CA TRP A 43 -11.09 -6.92 -6.98
C TRP A 43 -11.29 -7.07 -5.47
N LYS A 44 -11.66 -8.27 -5.00
CA LYS A 44 -11.80 -8.55 -3.58
C LYS A 44 -10.48 -8.37 -2.83
N ASP A 45 -9.39 -8.89 -3.38
CA ASP A 45 -8.07 -8.79 -2.78
C ASP A 45 -7.61 -7.32 -2.74
N TYR A 46 -7.81 -6.60 -3.84
CA TYR A 46 -7.53 -5.16 -3.96
C TYR A 46 -8.33 -4.32 -2.94
N VAL A 47 -9.64 -4.52 -2.82
CA VAL A 47 -10.49 -3.78 -1.87
C VAL A 47 -10.09 -4.08 -0.42
N HIS A 48 -9.68 -5.31 -0.12
CA HIS A 48 -9.18 -5.63 1.22
C HIS A 48 -7.86 -4.91 1.51
N ALA A 49 -6.93 -4.91 0.55
CA ALA A 49 -5.64 -4.23 0.65
C ALA A 49 -5.79 -2.71 0.82
N ILE A 50 -6.62 -2.06 0.00
CA ILE A 50 -6.80 -0.60 0.08
C ILE A 50 -7.50 -0.18 1.38
N ALA A 51 -8.38 -1.00 1.94
CA ALA A 51 -8.99 -0.71 3.24
C ALA A 51 -7.96 -0.69 4.38
N VAL A 52 -6.99 -1.62 4.35
CA VAL A 52 -5.87 -1.61 5.31
C VAL A 52 -4.98 -0.37 5.09
N HIS A 53 -4.68 -0.04 3.83
CA HIS A 53 -3.88 1.15 3.47
C HIS A 53 -4.53 2.44 3.96
N ALA A 54 -5.82 2.63 3.65
CA ALA A 54 -6.61 3.78 4.10
C ALA A 54 -6.67 3.85 5.63
N ALA A 55 -6.74 2.71 6.34
CA ALA A 55 -6.66 2.70 7.80
C ALA A 55 -5.29 3.16 8.33
N MET A 56 -4.19 2.87 7.62
CA MET A 56 -2.86 3.40 7.95
C MET A 56 -2.76 4.91 7.68
N GLU A 57 -3.61 5.45 6.80
CA GLU A 57 -3.69 6.87 6.47
C GLU A 57 -4.58 7.66 7.43
N ASP A 58 -5.81 7.20 7.61
CA ASP A 58 -6.86 7.84 8.41
C ASP A 58 -6.73 7.58 9.90
N GLY A 59 -6.12 6.44 10.25
CA GLY A 59 -5.99 5.95 11.61
C GLY A 59 -7.13 5.04 12.05
N VAL A 60 -6.90 4.37 13.18
CA VAL A 60 -7.87 3.52 13.88
C VAL A 60 -7.92 3.94 15.35
N ALA A 61 -9.12 4.28 15.82
CA ALA A 61 -9.34 4.75 17.17
C ALA A 61 -8.78 3.77 18.22
N GLY A 62 -7.91 4.28 19.11
CA GLY A 62 -7.27 3.48 20.16
C GLY A 62 -6.04 2.68 19.74
N ALA A 63 -5.59 2.79 18.47
CA ALA A 63 -4.38 2.13 17.99
C ALA A 63 -3.36 3.13 17.42
N GLY A 64 -3.66 3.73 16.26
CA GLY A 64 -2.79 4.69 15.57
C GLY A 64 -3.60 5.79 14.93
N GLY A 65 -3.10 7.02 14.95
CA GLY A 65 -3.82 8.19 14.41
C GLY A 65 -3.75 8.33 12.89
N GLY A 66 -3.02 7.45 12.20
CA GLY A 66 -2.80 7.52 10.76
C GLY A 66 -1.74 8.54 10.37
N ILE A 67 -1.16 8.37 9.17
CA ILE A 67 -0.14 9.30 8.67
C ILE A 67 -0.69 10.72 8.47
N THR A 68 -1.99 10.86 8.17
CA THR A 68 -2.61 12.16 7.90
C THR A 68 -2.58 13.04 9.15
N THR A 69 -3.14 12.54 10.25
CA THR A 69 -3.13 13.20 11.56
C THR A 69 -1.70 13.43 12.07
N MET A 70 -0.78 12.48 11.82
CA MET A 70 0.62 12.64 12.17
C MET A 70 1.23 13.86 11.45
N LEU A 71 1.02 13.99 10.14
CA LEU A 71 1.56 15.10 9.36
C LEU A 71 0.92 16.43 9.76
N ASP A 72 -0.39 16.47 10.02
CA ASP A 72 -1.07 17.69 10.49
C ASP A 72 -0.50 18.20 11.80
N ARG A 73 -0.13 17.30 12.70
CA ARG A 73 0.53 17.66 13.97
C ARG A 73 1.90 18.30 13.77
N TYR A 74 2.63 17.95 12.70
CA TYR A 74 3.97 18.47 12.42
C TYR A 74 3.95 19.70 11.49
N PHE A 75 2.86 19.92 10.75
CA PHE A 75 2.80 20.90 9.67
C PHE A 75 1.50 21.73 9.66
N ASP A 76 0.94 21.99 10.83
CA ASP A 76 -0.17 22.94 11.06
C ASP A 76 -1.43 22.68 10.19
N GLY A 77 -1.86 21.43 10.08
CA GLY A 77 -3.12 21.08 9.38
C GLY A 77 -3.03 21.02 7.85
N ALA A 78 -1.82 20.95 7.29
CA ALA A 78 -1.59 20.94 5.84
C ALA A 78 -2.25 19.76 5.10
N VAL A 79 -2.51 18.65 5.78
CA VAL A 79 -3.11 17.42 5.21
C VAL A 79 -4.62 17.44 5.36
N ASP A 80 -5.17 17.85 6.49
CA ASP A 80 -6.63 18.06 6.65
C ASP A 80 -7.16 19.08 5.61
N ALA A 81 -6.35 20.09 5.27
CA ALA A 81 -6.67 21.05 4.21
C ALA A 81 -6.76 20.43 2.80
N ALA A 82 -6.15 19.26 2.58
CA ALA A 82 -6.14 18.55 1.32
C ALA A 82 -7.32 17.55 1.16
N LEU A 83 -8.19 17.42 2.16
CA LEU A 83 -9.48 16.71 2.05
C LEU A 83 -9.41 15.19 1.77
N PHE A 84 -8.29 14.51 2.05
CA PHE A 84 -8.13 13.06 1.77
C PHE A 84 -9.24 12.17 2.35
N ARG A 85 -9.73 12.45 3.56
CA ARG A 85 -10.85 11.70 4.15
C ARG A 85 -12.14 11.78 3.32
N ALA A 86 -12.37 12.91 2.64
CA ALA A 86 -13.50 13.06 1.73
C ALA A 86 -13.27 12.26 0.44
N GLU A 87 -12.05 12.27 -0.09
CA GLU A 87 -11.67 11.46 -1.25
C GLU A 87 -11.84 9.95 -0.96
N HIS A 88 -11.47 9.46 0.22
CA HIS A 88 -11.74 8.08 0.64
C HIS A 88 -13.23 7.74 0.68
N ALA A 89 -14.09 8.68 1.08
CA ALA A 89 -15.53 8.47 1.09
C ALA A 89 -16.07 8.34 -0.35
N ASP A 90 -15.64 9.21 -1.26
CA ASP A 90 -16.00 9.15 -2.68
C ASP A 90 -15.49 7.86 -3.34
N GLU A 91 -14.26 7.44 -3.00
CA GLU A 91 -13.70 6.17 -3.45
C GLU A 91 -14.52 4.98 -2.97
N HIS A 92 -14.98 4.95 -1.72
CA HIS A 92 -15.83 3.86 -1.22
C HIS A 92 -17.15 3.75 -2.01
N GLU A 93 -17.75 4.86 -2.40
CA GLU A 93 -18.97 4.84 -3.24
C GLU A 93 -18.70 4.22 -4.62
N LEU A 94 -17.58 4.60 -5.24
CA LEU A 94 -17.14 4.04 -6.52
C LEU A 94 -16.76 2.56 -6.40
N GLN A 95 -16.09 2.16 -5.33
CA GLN A 95 -15.78 0.74 -5.06
C GLN A 95 -17.05 -0.09 -4.93
N ALA A 96 -18.08 0.44 -4.25
CA ALA A 96 -19.37 -0.22 -4.15
C ALA A 96 -20.06 -0.32 -5.53
N ALA A 97 -19.91 0.68 -6.40
CA ALA A 97 -20.41 0.64 -7.77
C ALA A 97 -19.72 -0.44 -8.61
N VAL A 98 -18.38 -0.54 -8.55
CA VAL A 98 -17.61 -1.61 -9.22
C VAL A 98 -18.05 -2.99 -8.73
N THR A 99 -18.19 -3.15 -7.41
CA THR A 99 -18.61 -4.43 -6.81
C THR A 99 -19.97 -4.89 -7.32
N ARG A 100 -20.95 -3.96 -7.39
CA ARG A 100 -22.26 -4.27 -7.98
C ARG A 100 -22.15 -4.61 -9.47
N ALA A 101 -21.36 -3.84 -10.22
CA ALA A 101 -21.20 -4.00 -11.65
C ALA A 101 -20.51 -5.33 -12.04
N ALA A 102 -19.53 -5.79 -11.25
CA ALA A 102 -18.82 -7.05 -11.47
C ALA A 102 -19.73 -8.28 -11.48
N SER A 103 -20.90 -8.19 -10.83
CA SER A 103 -21.91 -9.26 -10.78
C SER A 103 -22.94 -9.23 -11.92
N ARG A 104 -22.92 -8.19 -12.76
CA ARG A 104 -23.95 -7.94 -13.78
C ARG A 104 -23.54 -8.40 -15.17
N ASP A 105 -22.66 -7.64 -15.81
CA ASP A 105 -22.17 -7.89 -17.16
C ASP A 105 -20.89 -7.09 -17.43
N ALA A 106 -20.20 -7.44 -18.52
CA ALA A 106 -18.90 -6.85 -18.86
C ALA A 106 -18.99 -5.35 -19.23
N THR A 107 -20.13 -4.86 -19.72
CA THR A 107 -20.30 -3.45 -20.06
C THR A 107 -20.44 -2.62 -18.80
N ALA A 108 -21.35 -3.02 -17.90
CA ALA A 108 -21.53 -2.38 -16.61
C ALA A 108 -20.21 -2.36 -15.80
N LEU A 109 -19.47 -3.47 -15.83
CA LEU A 109 -18.15 -3.55 -15.18
C LEU A 109 -17.19 -2.51 -15.75
N ARG A 110 -17.01 -2.45 -17.09
CA ARG A 110 -16.07 -1.51 -17.72
C ARG A 110 -16.40 -0.05 -17.39
N ASP A 111 -17.67 0.32 -17.39
CA ASP A 111 -18.09 1.68 -17.10
C ASP A 111 -17.80 2.07 -15.64
N ALA A 112 -18.21 1.21 -14.68
CA ALA A 112 -17.95 1.45 -13.26
C ALA A 112 -16.45 1.42 -12.93
N TRP A 113 -15.71 0.47 -13.51
CA TRP A 113 -14.26 0.37 -13.36
C TRP A 113 -13.54 1.58 -13.92
N GLY A 114 -13.96 2.07 -15.10
CA GLY A 114 -13.36 3.26 -15.72
C GLY A 114 -13.46 4.48 -14.82
N ALA A 115 -14.63 4.71 -14.21
CA ALA A 115 -14.84 5.80 -13.25
C ALA A 115 -13.97 5.62 -11.99
N TYR A 116 -13.96 4.43 -11.39
CA TYR A 116 -13.17 4.14 -10.20
C TYR A 116 -11.67 4.34 -10.46
N ARG A 117 -11.14 3.80 -11.56
CA ARG A 117 -9.72 3.89 -11.89
C ARG A 117 -9.25 5.34 -12.03
N ILE A 118 -10.04 6.20 -12.68
CA ILE A 118 -9.71 7.63 -12.81
C ILE A 118 -9.62 8.29 -11.44
N CYS A 119 -10.58 7.99 -10.56
CA CYS A 119 -10.57 8.51 -9.18
C CYS A 119 -9.34 8.04 -8.41
N ALA A 120 -9.10 6.73 -8.37
CA ALA A 120 -7.98 6.14 -7.63
C ALA A 120 -6.61 6.64 -8.14
N GLU A 121 -6.41 6.72 -9.46
CA GLU A 121 -5.15 7.25 -10.01
C GLU A 121 -4.93 8.73 -9.65
N ALA A 122 -6.01 9.53 -9.62
CA ALA A 122 -5.94 10.94 -9.23
C ALA A 122 -5.66 11.11 -7.74
N HIS A 123 -6.32 10.33 -6.89
CA HIS A 123 -6.12 10.32 -5.45
C HIS A 123 -4.66 9.98 -5.08
N LEU A 124 -4.11 8.88 -5.62
CA LEU A 124 -2.71 8.51 -5.39
C LEU A 124 -1.70 9.60 -5.78
N LEU A 125 -1.98 10.34 -6.87
CA LEU A 125 -1.15 11.45 -7.29
C LEU A 125 -1.27 12.64 -6.33
N HIS A 126 -2.49 12.98 -5.92
CA HIS A 126 -2.74 14.08 -5.01
C HIS A 126 -2.08 13.85 -3.65
N GLU A 127 -2.24 12.65 -3.08
CA GLU A 127 -1.57 12.25 -1.83
C GLU A 127 -0.06 12.38 -1.94
N GLU A 128 0.53 11.89 -3.03
CA GLU A 128 1.98 11.97 -3.21
C GLU A 128 2.46 13.42 -3.34
N ASP A 129 1.75 14.27 -4.09
CA ASP A 129 2.11 15.67 -4.30
C ASP A 129 2.06 16.49 -3.00
N VAL A 130 1.11 16.18 -2.10
CA VAL A 130 0.95 16.89 -0.83
C VAL A 130 1.81 16.27 0.27
N MET A 131 1.74 14.96 0.47
CA MET A 131 2.29 14.30 1.65
C MET A 131 3.77 13.98 1.51
N MET A 132 4.28 13.65 0.32
CA MET A 132 5.70 13.30 0.17
C MET A 132 6.66 14.45 0.53
N PRO A 133 6.41 15.71 0.15
CA PRO A 133 7.21 16.84 0.62
C PRO A 133 7.20 17.00 2.14
N LEU A 134 6.08 16.74 2.80
CA LEU A 134 5.95 16.83 4.26
C LEU A 134 6.70 15.69 4.95
N VAL A 135 6.56 14.46 4.46
CA VAL A 135 7.28 13.28 4.95
C VAL A 135 8.80 13.45 4.83
N ALA A 136 9.26 14.08 3.74
CA ALA A 136 10.69 14.40 3.55
C ALA A 136 11.22 15.37 4.61
N ARG A 137 10.37 16.28 5.10
CA ARG A 137 10.69 17.28 6.14
C ARG A 137 10.61 16.73 7.57
N LEU A 138 10.00 15.56 7.79
CA LEU A 138 9.98 14.93 9.10
C LEU A 138 11.41 14.66 9.61
N PRO A 139 11.66 14.77 10.93
CA PRO A 139 12.95 14.46 11.53
C PRO A 139 13.45 13.08 11.10
N LYS A 140 14.75 12.96 10.81
CA LYS A 140 15.35 11.66 10.48
C LYS A 140 15.39 10.74 11.70
N GLU A 141 15.80 11.30 12.84
CA GLU A 141 15.79 10.59 14.12
C GLU A 141 14.34 10.33 14.56
N GLY A 142 14.06 9.11 15.02
CA GLY A 142 12.73 8.71 15.47
C GLY A 142 11.69 8.48 14.35
N LYS A 143 12.03 8.69 13.07
CA LYS A 143 11.07 8.52 11.96
C LYS A 143 10.45 7.12 11.91
N ALA A 144 11.25 6.08 12.17
CA ALA A 144 10.76 4.70 12.20
C ALA A 144 9.69 4.51 13.29
N ALA A 145 9.91 5.07 14.48
CA ALA A 145 8.94 5.00 15.59
C ALA A 145 7.64 5.73 15.25
N LEU A 146 7.73 6.89 14.57
CA LEU A 146 6.54 7.60 14.10
C LEU A 146 5.70 6.75 13.14
N PHE A 147 6.31 6.12 12.13
CA PHE A 147 5.58 5.26 11.20
C PHE A 147 5.05 3.98 11.87
N ALA A 148 5.78 3.43 12.84
CA ALA A 148 5.32 2.29 13.62
C ALA A 148 4.06 2.63 14.44
N ASP A 149 4.12 3.74 15.18
CA ASP A 149 3.07 4.15 16.13
C ASP A 149 1.83 4.74 15.46
N TRP A 150 1.99 5.42 14.31
CA TRP A 150 0.89 6.11 13.64
C TRP A 150 0.28 5.32 12.48
N CYS A 151 1.11 4.64 11.68
CA CYS A 151 0.67 3.95 10.47
C CYS A 151 0.49 2.45 10.72
N VAL A 152 1.58 1.75 11.11
CA VAL A 152 1.58 0.29 11.20
C VAL A 152 0.63 -0.21 12.29
N SER A 153 0.58 0.46 13.44
CA SER A 153 -0.36 0.15 14.51
C SER A 153 -1.83 0.22 14.04
N ALA A 154 -2.17 1.21 13.22
CA ALA A 154 -3.51 1.38 12.65
C ALA A 154 -3.84 0.27 11.64
N GLY A 155 -2.91 -0.04 10.73
CA GLY A 155 -3.06 -1.17 9.79
C GLY A 155 -3.23 -2.51 10.49
N VAL A 156 -2.46 -2.76 11.55
CA VAL A 156 -2.59 -3.97 12.39
C VAL A 156 -3.95 -4.02 13.10
N ALA A 157 -4.40 -2.90 13.66
CA ALA A 157 -5.66 -2.83 14.40
C ALA A 157 -6.91 -2.92 13.52
N HIS A 158 -6.84 -2.45 12.27
CA HIS A 158 -7.91 -2.65 11.27
C HIS A 158 -8.17 -4.14 11.02
N GLY A 159 -7.14 -4.98 11.12
CA GLY A 159 -7.18 -6.39 10.72
C GLY A 159 -6.84 -6.56 9.23
N GLY A 160 -6.37 -7.75 8.85
CA GLY A 160 -5.94 -8.03 7.47
C GLY A 160 -4.51 -7.61 7.12
N PHE A 161 -3.74 -7.09 8.09
CA PHE A 161 -2.39 -6.57 7.83
C PHE A 161 -1.41 -7.63 7.27
N GLU A 162 -1.59 -8.91 7.62
CA GLU A 162 -0.79 -10.01 7.05
C GLU A 162 -1.08 -10.23 5.57
N ASP A 163 -2.36 -10.19 5.19
CA ASP A 163 -2.78 -10.30 3.79
C ASP A 163 -2.33 -9.08 2.99
N PHE A 164 -2.39 -7.88 3.60
CA PHE A 164 -1.83 -6.65 3.04
C PHE A 164 -0.33 -6.79 2.73
N ILE A 165 0.46 -7.33 3.66
CA ILE A 165 1.89 -7.59 3.47
C ILE A 165 2.10 -8.61 2.35
N ALA A 166 1.39 -9.74 2.39
CA ALA A 166 1.51 -10.80 1.39
C ALA A 166 1.21 -10.26 -0.02
N HIS A 167 0.10 -9.55 -0.16
CA HIS A 167 -0.32 -8.92 -1.41
C HIS A 167 0.70 -7.92 -1.93
N GLY A 168 1.14 -7.00 -1.07
CA GLY A 168 2.12 -5.97 -1.45
C GLY A 168 3.44 -6.58 -1.90
N VAL A 169 3.96 -7.57 -1.17
CA VAL A 169 5.20 -8.26 -1.55
C VAL A 169 5.03 -9.03 -2.85
N ALA A 170 3.93 -9.77 -3.04
CA ALA A 170 3.68 -10.52 -4.27
C ALA A 170 3.60 -9.59 -5.49
N SER A 171 2.89 -8.46 -5.37
CA SER A 171 2.76 -7.47 -6.45
C SER A 171 4.12 -6.85 -6.80
N LEU A 172 4.91 -6.41 -5.81
CA LEU A 172 6.23 -5.84 -6.06
C LEU A 172 7.22 -6.87 -6.62
N ALA A 173 7.17 -8.12 -6.16
CA ALA A 173 8.01 -9.20 -6.64
C ALA A 173 7.65 -9.64 -8.07
N ALA A 174 6.40 -9.48 -8.49
CA ALA A 174 5.97 -9.75 -9.85
C ALA A 174 6.28 -8.58 -10.80
N TYR A 175 6.07 -7.34 -10.35
CA TYR A 175 5.92 -6.20 -11.25
C TYR A 175 6.89 -5.04 -11.00
N GLY A 176 7.60 -5.03 -9.88
CA GLY A 176 8.46 -3.93 -9.46
C GLY A 176 7.69 -2.65 -9.15
N SER A 177 8.38 -1.52 -9.30
CA SER A 177 7.82 -0.17 -9.24
C SER A 177 8.28 0.64 -10.44
N ALA A 178 7.77 1.84 -10.62
CA ALA A 178 8.23 2.75 -11.67
C ALA A 178 9.75 3.02 -11.62
N LYS A 179 10.37 2.92 -10.44
CA LYS A 179 11.78 3.27 -10.20
C LYS A 179 12.70 2.08 -9.94
N ASN A 180 12.16 0.89 -9.70
CA ASN A 180 12.96 -0.26 -9.27
C ASN A 180 12.49 -1.55 -9.94
N SER A 181 13.44 -2.45 -10.19
CA SER A 181 13.16 -3.84 -10.56
C SER A 181 12.32 -4.54 -9.50
N PRO A 182 11.74 -5.72 -9.80
CA PRO A 182 10.98 -6.47 -8.81
C PRO A 182 11.74 -6.76 -7.51
N ALA A 183 13.01 -7.20 -7.60
CA ALA A 183 13.86 -7.39 -6.42
C ALA A 183 14.13 -6.07 -5.68
N GLY A 184 14.43 -4.98 -6.39
CA GLY A 184 14.70 -3.69 -5.76
C GLY A 184 13.48 -3.09 -5.06
N ALA A 185 12.30 -3.17 -5.68
CA ALA A 185 11.06 -2.67 -5.11
C ALA A 185 10.64 -3.47 -3.87
N THR A 186 10.75 -4.81 -3.96
CA THR A 186 10.49 -5.73 -2.85
C THR A 186 11.44 -5.45 -1.69
N ARG A 187 12.75 -5.32 -1.94
CA ARG A 187 13.75 -4.98 -0.93
C ARG A 187 13.39 -3.69 -0.20
N VAL A 188 13.09 -2.62 -0.94
CA VAL A 188 12.79 -1.31 -0.35
C VAL A 188 11.57 -1.38 0.59
N PHE A 189 10.52 -2.07 0.16
CA PHE A 189 9.31 -2.26 0.97
C PHE A 189 9.60 -3.11 2.22
N VAL A 190 10.22 -4.28 2.05
CA VAL A 190 10.50 -5.22 3.16
C VAL A 190 11.48 -4.64 4.17
N HIS A 191 12.52 -3.93 3.71
CA HIS A 191 13.49 -3.30 4.61
C HIS A 191 12.82 -2.21 5.46
N SER A 192 11.91 -1.44 4.85
CA SER A 192 11.07 -0.48 5.57
C SER A 192 10.16 -1.19 6.58
N LEU A 193 9.42 -2.23 6.16
CA LEU A 193 8.53 -3.01 7.02
C LEU A 193 9.26 -3.55 8.26
N LYS A 194 10.42 -4.18 8.08
CA LYS A 194 11.24 -4.67 9.21
C LYS A 194 11.63 -3.54 10.15
N THR A 195 12.02 -2.39 9.60
CA THR A 195 12.50 -1.24 10.38
C THR A 195 11.41 -0.61 11.25
N VAL A 196 10.16 -0.64 10.78
CA VAL A 196 8.99 -0.13 11.53
C VAL A 196 8.31 -1.22 12.37
N SER A 197 8.83 -2.45 12.36
CA SER A 197 8.30 -3.57 13.12
C SER A 197 9.07 -3.77 14.42
N THR A 198 8.36 -4.15 15.48
CA THR A 198 8.99 -4.77 16.66
C THR A 198 9.62 -6.12 16.27
N PRO A 199 10.59 -6.64 17.05
CA PRO A 199 11.15 -7.97 16.80
C PRO A 199 10.10 -9.07 16.72
N ALA A 200 9.07 -9.03 17.57
CA ALA A 200 7.99 -10.02 17.58
C ALA A 200 7.11 -9.93 16.32
N GLN A 201 6.80 -8.71 15.86
CA GLN A 201 6.10 -8.51 14.58
C GLN A 201 6.94 -9.01 13.41
N TRP A 202 8.24 -8.73 13.38
CA TRP A 202 9.10 -9.20 12.29
C TRP A 202 9.16 -10.73 12.22
N VAL A 203 9.31 -11.41 13.35
CA VAL A 203 9.25 -12.89 13.41
C VAL A 203 7.95 -13.44 12.83
N ARG A 204 6.83 -12.72 13.02
CA ARG A 204 5.53 -13.09 12.45
C ARG A 204 5.44 -12.80 10.95
N PHE A 205 5.95 -11.66 10.50
CA PHE A 205 5.81 -11.20 9.11
C PHE A 205 6.82 -11.81 8.14
N GLN A 206 8.03 -12.14 8.60
CA GLN A 206 9.10 -12.63 7.74
C GLN A 206 8.71 -13.90 6.94
N PRO A 207 8.05 -14.93 7.50
CA PRO A 207 7.63 -16.09 6.72
C PRO A 207 6.63 -15.73 5.60
N ILE A 208 5.75 -14.76 5.85
CA ILE A 208 4.76 -14.26 4.87
C ILE A 208 5.48 -13.56 3.72
N VAL A 209 6.41 -12.66 4.05
CA VAL A 209 7.24 -11.95 3.08
C VAL A 209 8.03 -12.94 2.21
N CYS A 210 8.71 -13.90 2.85
CA CYS A 210 9.51 -14.90 2.15
C CYS A 210 8.66 -15.74 1.17
N ALA A 211 7.47 -16.17 1.60
CA ALA A 211 6.57 -16.94 0.76
C ALA A 211 6.03 -16.11 -0.42
N ALA A 212 5.60 -14.87 -0.16
CA ALA A 212 5.02 -14.00 -1.17
C ALA A 212 6.03 -13.51 -2.23
N ALA A 213 7.30 -13.29 -1.84
CA ALA A 213 8.33 -12.84 -2.77
C ALA A 213 8.71 -13.92 -3.79
N GLY A 214 8.61 -15.20 -3.40
CA GLY A 214 9.17 -16.31 -4.16
C GLY A 214 10.68 -16.45 -3.97
N ALA A 215 11.20 -17.66 -4.21
CA ALA A 215 12.57 -18.04 -3.85
C ALA A 215 13.64 -17.15 -4.50
N ASP A 216 13.50 -16.86 -5.81
CA ASP A 216 14.52 -16.11 -6.56
C ASP A 216 14.60 -14.64 -6.13
N VAL A 217 13.43 -13.99 -5.96
CA VAL A 217 13.36 -12.59 -5.51
C VAL A 217 13.85 -12.49 -4.07
N TRP A 218 13.43 -13.42 -3.20
CA TRP A 218 13.88 -13.43 -1.80
C TRP A 218 15.38 -13.62 -1.66
N ALA A 219 15.97 -14.53 -2.45
CA ALA A 219 17.42 -14.72 -2.50
C ALA A 219 18.15 -13.43 -2.94
N ALA A 220 17.64 -12.74 -3.96
CA ALA A 220 18.22 -11.47 -4.40
C ALA A 220 18.11 -10.37 -3.32
N VAL A 221 16.96 -10.27 -2.64
CA VAL A 221 16.72 -9.30 -1.56
C VAL A 221 17.67 -9.51 -0.40
N THR A 222 17.82 -10.76 0.07
CA THR A 222 18.67 -11.10 1.22
C THR A 222 20.17 -11.10 0.89
N ALA A 223 20.55 -11.27 -0.38
CA ALA A 223 21.93 -11.05 -0.80
C ALA A 223 22.34 -9.57 -0.67
N GLU A 224 21.41 -8.64 -0.87
CA GLU A 224 21.65 -7.19 -0.72
C GLU A 224 21.49 -6.72 0.73
N VAL A 225 20.56 -7.31 1.48
CA VAL A 225 20.27 -6.98 2.89
C VAL A 225 20.25 -8.25 3.75
N PRO A 226 21.42 -8.79 4.13
CA PRO A 226 21.52 -10.04 4.90
C PRO A 226 20.76 -10.03 6.22
N SER A 227 20.52 -8.85 6.82
CA SER A 227 19.75 -8.73 8.05
C SER A 227 18.28 -9.11 7.87
N LEU A 228 17.75 -9.18 6.64
CA LEU A 228 16.39 -9.66 6.36
C LEU A 228 16.23 -11.19 6.43
N ALA A 229 17.34 -11.93 6.42
CA ALA A 229 17.35 -13.39 6.52
C ALA A 229 17.04 -13.90 7.93
#